data_AF-A0A947AG84-F1
#
_entry.id   AF-A0A947AG84-F1
#
_cell.length_a   1.000
_cell.length_b   1.000
_cell.length_c   1.000
_cell.angle_alpha   90.00
_cell.angle_beta   90.00
_cell.angle_gamma   90.00
#
_symmetry.space_group_name_H-M   'P 1'
#
loop_
_entity.id
_entity.type
_entity.pdbx_description
1 polymer ?
#
loop_
_entity_poly.entity_id
_entity_poly.type
_entity_poly.pdbx_seq_one_letter_code
_entity_poly.pdbx_strand_id
1 'polypeptide(L)'
;SIAGLTIDYRPYAFLDDFRHENICNHTDVEGRYSFANQPEIAKWNLRSLMMALSPLTTTEKMAKNLDMYDKIYIRYFHYYMCKKLGFEGTVEGDPELIDDMLDMLEKLQVDYTLFLRTLSHYEGDREALLRTGLYHEPMNAWLERYDARIKSIDNTARKEQMLAANPKYVLKNYMLQEAIDAAEKGDFSVVDDLYKIAQNPFDEYPEFERWAGATPQAFKNKRLSCSS
;
A
#
# COMPACT_ATOMS: atom_id res chain seq x y z
N SER A 1 18.34 -2.76 5.67
CA SER A 1 19.41 -3.66 5.19
C SER A 1 20.39 -2.87 4.32
N ILE A 2 21.69 -3.21 4.30
CA ILE A 2 22.66 -2.60 3.38
C ILE A 2 22.33 -2.87 1.91
N ALA A 3 21.65 -3.99 1.63
CA ALA A 3 21.23 -4.38 0.30
C ALA A 3 19.87 -3.77 -0.14
N GLY A 4 19.26 -2.90 0.67
CA GLY A 4 17.95 -2.30 0.36
C GLY A 4 16.75 -3.23 0.58
N LEU A 5 16.94 -4.39 1.22
CA LEU A 5 15.87 -5.33 1.55
C LEU A 5 15.12 -4.94 2.83
N THR A 6 13.80 -5.19 2.84
CA THR A 6 12.96 -5.16 4.05
C THR A 6 13.44 -6.23 5.03
N ILE A 7 13.59 -5.87 6.30
CA ILE A 7 14.14 -6.74 7.35
C ILE A 7 13.43 -6.47 8.68
N ASP A 8 13.59 -7.40 9.62
CA ASP A 8 13.12 -7.27 11.01
C ASP A 8 11.60 -7.05 11.13
N TYR A 9 10.84 -8.02 10.62
CA TYR A 9 9.37 -8.04 10.69
C TYR A 9 8.90 -8.24 12.14
N ARG A 10 8.55 -7.15 12.82
CA ARG A 10 7.96 -7.17 14.17
C ARG A 10 6.58 -6.50 14.18
N PRO A 11 6.35 -5.24 14.66
CA PRO A 11 5.03 -4.64 14.60
C PRO A 11 4.79 -4.02 13.22
N TYR A 12 4.93 -4.81 12.15
CA TYR A 12 4.55 -4.37 10.81
C TYR A 12 3.03 -4.48 10.65
N ALA A 13 2.49 -3.71 9.72
CA ALA A 13 1.12 -3.87 9.28
C ALA A 13 1.03 -3.46 7.81
N PHE A 14 0.25 -4.21 7.02
CA PHE A 14 -0.33 -3.66 5.80
C PHE A 14 -1.48 -2.71 6.18
N LEU A 15 -1.73 -1.70 5.34
CA LEU A 15 -2.87 -0.81 5.54
C LEU A 15 -4.18 -1.57 5.30
N ASP A 16 -5.14 -1.35 6.20
CA ASP A 16 -6.56 -1.70 6.00
C ASP A 16 -7.20 -0.55 5.20
N ASP A 17 -8.05 0.25 5.86
CA ASP A 17 -8.46 1.57 5.41
C ASP A 17 -7.22 2.45 5.23
N PHE A 18 -7.20 3.19 4.13
CA PHE A 18 -6.08 4.10 3.86
C PHE A 18 -6.03 5.22 4.91
N ARG A 19 -4.83 5.45 5.46
CA ARG A 19 -4.56 6.53 6.42
C ARG A 19 -3.09 6.92 6.34
N HIS A 20 -2.81 8.17 5.99
CA HIS A 20 -1.43 8.67 5.83
C HIS A 20 -0.65 8.55 7.14
N GLU A 21 -1.28 8.94 8.25
CA GLU A 21 -0.68 8.94 9.57
C GLU A 21 -0.85 7.61 10.31
N ASN A 22 -1.00 6.49 9.59
CA ASN A 22 -1.12 5.19 10.23
C ASN A 22 0.18 4.83 10.99
N ILE A 23 0.04 4.54 12.28
CA ILE A 23 1.12 4.07 13.15
C ILE A 23 0.80 2.63 13.55
N CYS A 24 1.58 1.68 13.02
CA CYS A 24 1.43 0.25 13.30
C CYS A 24 2.05 -0.16 14.64
N ASN A 25 3.13 0.51 15.07
CA ASN A 25 3.82 0.20 16.30
C ASN A 25 3.21 0.93 17.50
N HIS A 26 2.74 0.20 18.51
CA HIS A 26 2.14 0.76 19.71
C HIS A 26 3.12 1.55 20.59
N THR A 27 4.42 1.30 20.48
CA THR A 27 5.44 2.05 21.24
C THR A 27 5.88 3.35 20.57
N ASP A 28 5.47 3.58 19.31
CA ASP A 28 5.77 4.80 18.56
C ASP A 28 4.72 5.88 18.83
N VAL A 29 4.71 6.39 20.07
CA VAL A 29 3.71 7.39 20.52
C VAL A 29 3.82 8.70 19.75
N GLU A 30 5.02 9.05 19.29
CA GLU A 30 5.30 10.29 18.54
C GLU A 30 5.05 10.14 17.03
N GLY A 31 4.75 8.94 16.54
CA GLY A 31 4.51 8.68 15.11
C GLY A 31 5.76 8.85 14.25
N ARG A 32 6.95 8.64 14.81
CA ARG A 32 8.23 8.75 14.10
C ARG A 32 8.26 7.84 12.88
N TYR A 33 7.65 6.66 12.96
CA TYR A 33 7.60 5.64 11.93
C TYR A 33 6.17 5.47 11.36
N SER A 34 5.33 6.52 11.40
CA SER A 34 4.05 6.53 10.68
C SER A 34 4.26 6.27 9.18
N PHE A 35 3.24 5.76 8.50
CA PHE A 35 3.30 5.43 7.07
C PHE A 35 3.82 6.60 6.21
N ALA A 36 3.27 7.80 6.41
CA ALA A 36 3.72 9.03 5.72
C ALA A 36 5.17 9.44 6.04
N ASN A 37 5.67 9.13 7.24
CA ASN A 37 7.03 9.52 7.66
C ASN A 37 8.12 8.57 7.15
N GLN A 38 7.79 7.39 6.65
CA GLN A 38 8.78 6.38 6.23
C GLN A 38 9.82 6.91 5.20
N PRO A 39 9.45 7.71 4.17
CA PRO A 39 10.42 8.23 3.21
C PRO A 39 11.46 9.15 3.85
N GLU A 40 11.05 10.04 4.76
CA GLU A 40 11.95 10.96 5.45
C GLU A 40 12.83 10.21 6.47
N ILE A 41 12.29 9.22 7.17
CA ILE A 41 13.08 8.37 8.07
C ILE A 41 14.12 7.57 7.30
N ALA A 42 13.80 7.02 6.12
CA ALA A 42 14.76 6.30 5.30
C ALA A 42 15.90 7.23 4.84
N LYS A 43 15.60 8.47 4.45
CA LYS A 43 16.61 9.50 4.17
C LYS A 43 17.48 9.83 5.39
N TRP A 44 16.87 9.95 6.56
CA TRP A 44 17.60 10.17 7.81
C TRP A 44 18.54 9.00 8.14
N ASN A 45 18.10 7.76 7.92
CA ASN A 45 18.94 6.58 8.10
C ASN A 45 20.13 6.55 7.12
N LEU A 46 19.94 7.00 5.88
CA LEU A 46 21.03 7.15 4.92
C LEU A 46 22.05 8.22 5.33
N ARG A 47 21.60 9.31 5.96
CA ARG A 47 22.50 10.31 6.58
C ARG A 47 23.33 9.69 7.70
N SER A 48 22.71 8.89 8.55
CA SER A 48 23.40 8.17 9.63
C SER A 48 24.46 7.21 9.06
N LEU A 49 24.16 6.49 7.98
CA LEU A 49 25.13 5.66 7.26
C LEU A 49 26.27 6.48 6.67
N MET A 50 25.97 7.62 6.04
CA MET A 50 26.98 8.54 5.50
C MET A 50 27.97 8.99 6.60
N MET A 51 27.48 9.31 7.80
CA MET A 51 28.34 9.70 8.91
C MET A 51 29.29 8.57 9.34
N ALA A 52 28.79 7.33 9.39
CA ALA A 52 29.61 6.16 9.72
C ALA A 52 30.71 5.88 8.68
N LEU A 53 30.47 6.21 7.40
CA LEU A 53 31.42 6.02 6.30
C LEU A 53 32.39 7.20 6.10
N SER A 54 32.24 8.28 6.88
CA SER A 54 33.07 9.49 6.75
C SER A 54 34.59 9.28 6.94
N PRO A 55 35.10 8.27 7.67
CA PRO A 55 36.55 7.99 7.68
C PRO A 55 37.08 7.42 6.35
N LEU A 56 36.20 6.91 5.48
CA LEU A 56 36.59 6.22 4.24
C LEU A 56 36.50 7.14 3.00
N THR A 57 35.74 8.24 3.08
CA THR A 57 35.53 9.18 1.97
C THR A 57 35.01 10.53 2.46
N THR A 58 34.98 11.54 1.60
CA THR A 58 34.53 12.89 2.00
C THR A 58 33.01 13.00 2.06
N THR A 59 32.51 13.78 3.01
CA THR A 59 31.08 14.03 3.20
C THR A 59 30.46 14.74 2.01
N GLU A 60 31.20 15.60 1.29
CA GLU A 60 30.69 16.30 0.10
C GLU A 60 30.35 15.32 -1.03
N LYS A 61 31.16 14.27 -1.22
CA LYS A 61 30.89 13.25 -2.24
C LYS A 61 29.62 12.45 -1.91
N MET A 62 29.44 12.10 -0.64
CA MET A 62 28.27 11.35 -0.20
C MET A 62 26.99 12.20 -0.19
N ALA A 63 27.08 13.46 0.25
CA ALA A 63 25.95 14.40 0.25
C ALA A 63 25.36 14.60 -1.15
N LYS A 64 26.20 14.76 -2.17
CA LYS A 64 25.74 14.86 -3.57
C LYS A 64 24.92 13.64 -4.03
N ASN A 65 25.25 12.44 -3.53
CA ASN A 65 24.47 11.24 -3.83
C ASN A 65 23.16 11.20 -3.04
N LEU A 66 23.19 11.63 -1.77
CA LEU A 66 22.01 11.70 -0.92
C LEU A 66 20.98 12.72 -1.45
N ASP A 67 21.41 13.82 -2.07
CA ASP A 67 20.53 14.83 -2.68
C ASP A 67 19.66 14.26 -3.82
N MET A 68 20.02 13.09 -4.36
CA MET A 68 19.22 12.39 -5.37
C MET A 68 18.09 11.55 -4.77
N TYR A 69 18.08 11.32 -3.46
CA TYR A 69 17.11 10.45 -2.79
C TYR A 69 15.67 10.85 -3.08
N ASP A 70 15.31 12.12 -2.85
CA ASP A 70 13.91 12.59 -3.02
C ASP A 70 13.45 12.42 -4.47
N LYS A 71 14.33 12.76 -5.42
CA LYS A 71 14.06 12.64 -6.86
C LYS A 71 13.83 11.18 -7.27
N ILE A 72 14.65 10.27 -6.74
CA ILE A 72 14.51 8.83 -7.00
C ILE A 72 13.23 8.30 -6.36
N TYR A 73 12.97 8.64 -5.11
CA TYR A 73 11.77 8.22 -4.38
C TYR A 73 10.49 8.67 -5.11
N ILE A 74 10.35 9.97 -5.39
CA ILE A 74 9.16 10.52 -6.06
C ILE A 74 8.96 9.89 -7.44
N ARG A 75 10.04 9.71 -8.21
CA ARG A 75 9.98 9.05 -9.52
C ARG A 75 9.41 7.64 -9.41
N TYR A 76 9.92 6.83 -8.49
CA TYR A 76 9.45 5.45 -8.35
C TYR A 76 8.06 5.36 -7.71
N PHE A 77 7.73 6.26 -6.77
CA PHE A 77 6.38 6.37 -6.22
C PHE A 77 5.36 6.61 -7.35
N HIS A 78 5.55 7.64 -8.17
CA HIS A 78 4.64 7.91 -9.29
C HIS A 78 4.64 6.79 -10.33
N TYR A 79 5.80 6.20 -10.62
CA TYR A 79 5.87 5.04 -11.53
C TYR A 79 4.97 3.90 -11.07
N TYR A 80 5.06 3.50 -9.80
CA TYR A 80 4.22 2.44 -9.25
C TYR A 80 2.75 2.86 -9.16
N MET A 81 2.43 4.10 -8.76
CA MET A 81 1.05 4.58 -8.73
C MET A 81 0.41 4.61 -10.12
N CYS A 82 1.15 5.02 -11.16
CA CYS A 82 0.70 4.93 -12.55
C CYS A 82 0.36 3.49 -12.94
N LYS A 83 1.20 2.51 -12.56
CA LYS A 83 0.91 1.09 -12.83
C LYS A 83 -0.37 0.62 -12.14
N LYS A 84 -0.56 1.02 -10.87
CA LYS A 84 -1.75 0.70 -10.06
C LYS A 84 -3.03 1.35 -10.59
N LEU A 85 -2.92 2.50 -11.25
CA LEU A 85 -4.02 3.24 -11.88
C LEU A 85 -4.20 2.93 -13.37
N GLY A 86 -3.38 2.03 -13.94
CA GLY A 86 -3.52 1.67 -15.35
C GLY A 86 -3.03 2.73 -16.34
N PHE A 87 -2.16 3.65 -15.90
CA PHE A 87 -1.56 4.66 -16.77
C PHE A 87 -0.32 4.09 -17.49
N GLU A 88 -0.13 4.45 -18.75
CA GLU A 88 1.04 4.05 -19.56
C GLU A 88 2.33 4.79 -19.14
N GLY A 89 2.17 5.94 -18.49
CA GLY A 89 3.22 6.79 -17.96
C GLY A 89 2.62 8.02 -17.29
N THR A 90 3.46 8.78 -16.58
CA THR A 90 3.06 10.01 -15.90
C THR A 90 2.94 11.15 -16.91
N VAL A 91 1.80 11.84 -16.91
CA VAL A 91 1.58 13.12 -17.62
C VAL A 91 1.25 14.24 -16.64
N GLU A 92 1.14 15.47 -17.14
CA GLU A 92 0.72 16.63 -16.34
C GLU A 92 -0.68 16.40 -15.73
N GLY A 93 -0.82 16.67 -14.43
CA GLY A 93 -2.06 16.42 -13.68
C GLY A 93 -2.19 15.04 -13.04
N ASP A 94 -1.35 14.06 -13.41
CA ASP A 94 -1.37 12.72 -12.80
C ASP A 94 -0.97 12.73 -11.32
N PRO A 95 0.08 13.45 -10.87
CA PRO A 95 0.42 13.54 -9.46
C PRO A 95 -0.74 14.06 -8.61
N GLU A 96 -1.41 15.11 -9.06
CA GLU A 96 -2.56 15.69 -8.38
C GLU A 96 -3.74 14.70 -8.33
N LEU A 97 -4.00 13.97 -9.43
CA LEU A 97 -5.04 12.94 -9.46
C LEU A 97 -4.74 11.78 -8.50
N ILE A 98 -3.46 11.42 -8.34
CA ILE A 98 -3.00 10.41 -7.38
C ILE A 98 -3.20 10.91 -5.95
N ASP A 99 -2.79 12.13 -5.64
CA ASP A 99 -2.93 12.72 -4.30
C ASP A 99 -4.41 12.86 -3.92
N ASP A 100 -5.25 13.34 -4.84
CA ASP A 100 -6.70 13.44 -4.65
C ASP A 100 -7.35 12.06 -4.38
N MET A 101 -6.83 10.99 -5.00
CA MET A 101 -7.28 9.63 -4.72
C MET A 101 -6.95 9.24 -3.27
N LEU A 102 -5.71 9.45 -2.84
CA LEU A 102 -5.27 9.07 -1.49
C LEU A 102 -6.04 9.85 -0.43
N ASP A 103 -6.22 11.15 -0.62
CA ASP A 103 -7.04 12.02 0.21
C ASP A 103 -8.50 11.55 0.29
N MET A 104 -9.08 11.18 -0.85
CA MET A 104 -10.43 10.65 -0.92
C MET A 104 -10.54 9.33 -0.13
N LEU A 105 -9.60 8.40 -0.31
CA LEU A 105 -9.62 7.11 0.40
C LEU A 105 -9.51 7.30 1.91
N GLU A 106 -8.68 8.24 2.38
CA GLU A 106 -8.57 8.56 3.80
C GLU A 106 -9.84 9.18 4.36
N LYS A 107 -10.40 10.19 3.67
CA LYS A 107 -11.65 10.87 4.09
C LYS A 107 -12.83 9.90 4.14
N LEU A 108 -12.90 8.97 3.21
CA LEU A 108 -13.97 7.97 3.12
C LEU A 108 -13.69 6.70 3.94
N GLN A 109 -12.51 6.59 4.56
CA GLN A 109 -12.05 5.40 5.28
C GLN A 109 -12.20 4.11 4.44
N VAL A 110 -11.70 4.16 3.21
CA VAL A 110 -11.81 3.07 2.23
C VAL A 110 -10.56 2.19 2.29
N ASP A 111 -10.77 0.88 2.24
CA ASP A 111 -9.70 -0.11 2.19
C ASP A 111 -8.84 0.07 0.93
N TYR A 112 -7.54 0.30 1.14
CA TYR A 112 -6.61 0.68 0.05
C TYR A 112 -6.48 -0.42 -1.00
N THR A 113 -6.31 -1.67 -0.54
CA THR A 113 -6.10 -2.82 -1.42
C THR A 113 -7.38 -3.16 -2.16
N LEU A 114 -8.51 -3.19 -1.46
CA LEU A 114 -9.82 -3.47 -2.07
C LEU A 114 -10.17 -2.43 -3.13
N PHE A 115 -9.97 -1.14 -2.86
CA PHE A 115 -10.29 -0.08 -3.82
C PHE A 115 -9.50 -0.27 -5.12
N LEU A 116 -8.18 -0.43 -5.02
CA LEU A 116 -7.31 -0.59 -6.18
C LEU A 116 -7.59 -1.89 -6.95
N ARG A 117 -7.89 -2.98 -6.25
CA ARG A 117 -8.30 -4.23 -6.91
C ARG A 117 -9.64 -4.04 -7.63
N THR A 118 -10.63 -3.41 -6.99
CA THR A 118 -11.93 -3.10 -7.59
C THR A 118 -11.78 -2.20 -8.82
N LEU A 119 -10.94 -1.17 -8.74
CA LEU A 119 -10.64 -0.26 -9.86
C LEU A 119 -10.01 -1.00 -11.05
N SER A 120 -9.27 -2.08 -10.80
CA SER A 120 -8.68 -2.91 -11.86
C SER A 120 -9.73 -3.56 -12.76
N HIS A 121 -10.96 -3.76 -12.26
CA HIS A 121 -12.09 -4.31 -13.03
C HIS A 121 -13.06 -3.22 -13.52
N TYR A 122 -12.78 -1.95 -13.27
CA TYR A 122 -13.66 -0.85 -13.65
C TYR A 122 -13.67 -0.64 -15.17
N GLU A 123 -14.86 -0.69 -15.76
CA GLU A 123 -15.10 -0.53 -17.21
C GLU A 123 -16.13 0.59 -17.48
N GLY A 124 -16.35 1.49 -16.52
CA GLY A 124 -17.29 2.61 -16.61
C GLY A 124 -18.52 2.49 -15.70
N ASP A 125 -18.82 1.29 -15.19
CA ASP A 125 -19.83 1.09 -14.14
C ASP A 125 -19.24 1.36 -12.76
N ARG A 126 -19.78 2.37 -12.06
CA ARG A 126 -19.28 2.85 -10.78
C ARG A 126 -19.81 2.04 -9.59
N GLU A 127 -20.81 1.18 -9.77
CA GLU A 127 -21.52 0.53 -8.67
C GLU A 127 -20.59 -0.22 -7.70
N ALA A 128 -19.64 -0.99 -8.22
CA ALA A 128 -18.70 -1.75 -7.40
C ALA A 128 -17.74 -0.85 -6.58
N LEU A 129 -17.27 0.25 -7.17
CA LEU A 129 -16.40 1.22 -6.49
C LEU A 129 -17.17 1.99 -5.41
N LEU A 130 -18.38 2.46 -5.74
CA LEU A 130 -19.19 3.21 -4.77
C LEU A 130 -19.55 2.36 -3.55
N ARG A 131 -19.73 1.04 -3.72
CA ARG A 131 -19.94 0.11 -2.59
C ARG A 131 -18.76 0.03 -1.61
N THR A 132 -17.56 0.46 -1.97
CA THR A 132 -16.41 0.43 -1.06
C THR A 132 -16.42 1.55 -0.02
N GLY A 133 -17.25 2.59 -0.20
CA GLY A 133 -17.36 3.72 0.71
C GLY A 133 -18.82 4.06 1.04
N LEU A 134 -19.05 4.77 2.14
CA LEU A 134 -20.41 5.17 2.55
C LEU A 134 -20.93 6.41 1.81
N TYR A 135 -20.03 7.31 1.42
CA TYR A 135 -20.37 8.56 0.72
C TYR A 135 -19.82 8.51 -0.70
N HIS A 136 -20.70 8.79 -1.66
CA HIS A 136 -20.39 8.57 -3.08
C HIS A 136 -19.89 9.83 -3.80
N GLU A 137 -20.20 11.03 -3.32
CA GLU A 137 -19.91 12.28 -4.06
C GLU A 137 -18.40 12.49 -4.29
N PRO A 138 -17.52 12.40 -3.26
CA PRO A 138 -16.09 12.60 -3.49
C PRO A 138 -15.50 11.57 -4.46
N MET A 139 -16.01 10.33 -4.40
CA MET A 139 -15.59 9.26 -5.30
C MET A 139 -16.10 9.46 -6.72
N ASN A 140 -17.32 9.95 -6.91
CA ASN A 140 -17.84 10.31 -8.22
C ASN A 140 -17.02 11.44 -8.85
N ALA A 141 -16.70 12.49 -8.08
CA ALA A 141 -15.89 13.61 -8.56
C ALA A 141 -14.48 13.15 -8.99
N TRP A 142 -13.85 12.27 -8.21
CA TRP A 142 -12.57 11.68 -8.59
C TRP A 142 -12.68 10.78 -9.83
N LEU A 143 -13.71 9.94 -9.89
CA LEU A 143 -13.95 9.03 -11.03
C LEU A 143 -14.21 9.77 -12.33
N GLU A 144 -14.85 10.94 -12.31
CA GLU A 144 -15.01 11.78 -13.51
C GLU A 144 -13.67 12.21 -14.10
N ARG A 145 -12.72 12.59 -13.25
CA ARG A 145 -11.36 12.94 -13.68
C ARG A 145 -10.58 11.72 -14.15
N TYR A 146 -10.73 10.59 -13.44
CA TYR A 146 -10.11 9.33 -13.83
C TYR A 146 -10.65 8.83 -15.19
N ASP A 147 -11.96 8.88 -15.42
CA ASP A 147 -12.61 8.54 -16.70
C ASP A 147 -12.05 9.39 -17.85
N ALA A 148 -11.88 10.70 -17.63
CA ALA A 148 -11.27 11.57 -18.61
C ALA A 148 -9.81 11.19 -18.90
N ARG A 149 -9.06 10.82 -17.85
CA ARG A 149 -7.64 10.44 -17.95
C ARG A 149 -7.41 9.12 -18.69
N ILE A 150 -8.32 8.16 -18.55
CA ILE A 150 -8.18 6.82 -19.16
C ILE A 150 -8.88 6.71 -20.52
N LYS A 151 -9.59 7.74 -20.98
CA LYS A 151 -10.41 7.71 -22.21
C LYS A 151 -9.65 7.25 -23.46
N SER A 152 -8.36 7.56 -23.56
CA SER A 152 -7.51 7.19 -24.70
C SER A 152 -6.70 5.91 -24.48
N ILE A 153 -6.83 5.28 -23.32
CA ILE A 153 -6.08 4.08 -22.95
C ILE A 153 -6.93 2.85 -23.30
N ASP A 154 -6.32 1.83 -23.90
CA ASP A 154 -7.00 0.56 -24.15
C ASP A 154 -7.42 -0.12 -22.84
N ASN A 155 -8.72 -0.41 -22.70
CA ASN A 155 -9.27 -0.97 -21.47
C ASN A 155 -8.69 -2.36 -21.14
N THR A 156 -8.40 -3.18 -22.15
CA THR A 156 -7.89 -4.55 -21.95
C THR A 156 -6.47 -4.50 -21.39
N ALA A 157 -5.58 -3.75 -22.07
CA ALA A 157 -4.20 -3.56 -21.62
C ALA A 157 -4.15 -2.85 -20.25
N ARG A 158 -5.03 -1.88 -20.01
CA ARG A 158 -5.16 -1.22 -18.71
C ARG A 158 -5.46 -2.22 -17.61
N LYS A 159 -6.49 -3.05 -17.80
CA LYS A 159 -6.94 -4.06 -16.84
C LYS A 159 -5.83 -5.07 -16.53
N GLU A 160 -5.18 -5.62 -17.55
CA GLU A 160 -4.06 -6.54 -17.36
C GLU A 160 -2.92 -5.92 -16.56
N GLN A 161 -2.53 -4.68 -16.88
CA GLN A 161 -1.50 -3.95 -16.13
C GLN A 161 -1.90 -3.77 -14.66
N MET A 162 -3.14 -3.37 -14.41
CA MET A 162 -3.63 -3.10 -13.05
C MET A 162 -3.71 -4.39 -12.23
N LEU A 163 -4.21 -5.49 -12.79
CA LEU A 163 -4.28 -6.78 -12.09
C LEU A 163 -2.89 -7.31 -11.70
N ALA A 164 -1.86 -7.01 -12.50
CA ALA A 164 -0.47 -7.35 -12.18
C ALA A 164 0.17 -6.42 -11.11
N ALA A 165 -0.38 -5.22 -10.89
CA ALA A 165 0.15 -4.23 -9.95
C ALA A 165 -0.66 -4.10 -8.64
N ASN A 166 -1.91 -4.56 -8.66
CA ASN A 166 -2.84 -4.47 -7.55
C ASN A 166 -3.13 -5.88 -7.01
N PRO A 167 -2.51 -6.28 -5.89
CA PRO A 167 -2.77 -7.59 -5.32
C PRO A 167 -4.24 -7.71 -4.92
N LYS A 168 -4.78 -8.91 -5.06
CA LYS A 168 -6.09 -9.25 -4.50
C LYS A 168 -6.01 -9.47 -2.99
N TYR A 169 -4.88 -9.98 -2.51
CA TYR A 169 -4.67 -10.34 -1.11
C TYR A 169 -3.45 -9.61 -0.53
N VAL A 170 -3.62 -9.07 0.68
CA VAL A 170 -2.53 -8.62 1.55
C VAL A 170 -2.75 -9.20 2.93
N LEU A 171 -1.67 -9.62 3.62
CA LEU A 171 -1.77 -10.23 4.94
C LEU A 171 -2.06 -9.17 6.01
N LYS A 172 -3.35 -8.81 6.16
CA LYS A 172 -3.82 -7.83 7.13
C LYS A 172 -3.68 -8.39 8.55
N ASN A 173 -3.52 -7.51 9.53
CA ASN A 173 -3.24 -7.92 10.91
C ASN A 173 -4.28 -8.87 11.49
N TYR A 174 -5.56 -8.70 11.16
CA TYR A 174 -6.61 -9.60 11.65
C TYR A 174 -6.48 -11.02 11.09
N MET A 175 -6.04 -11.17 9.84
CA MET A 175 -5.79 -12.47 9.23
C MET A 175 -4.67 -13.20 9.97
N LEU A 176 -3.58 -12.47 10.25
CA LEU A 176 -2.45 -12.98 11.02
C LEU A 176 -2.89 -13.37 12.43
N GLN A 177 -3.73 -12.57 13.09
CA GLN A 177 -4.27 -12.89 14.40
C GLN A 177 -5.16 -14.14 14.37
N GLU A 178 -6.05 -14.27 13.38
CA GLU A 178 -6.86 -15.48 13.21
C GLU A 178 -5.99 -16.73 13.01
N ALA A 179 -4.90 -16.62 12.26
CA ALA A 179 -3.95 -17.71 12.06
C ALA A 179 -3.21 -18.09 13.36
N ILE A 180 -2.80 -17.10 14.16
CA ILE A 180 -2.18 -17.32 15.46
C ILE A 180 -3.17 -18.04 16.41
N ASP A 181 -4.39 -17.51 16.52
CA ASP A 181 -5.43 -18.05 17.41
C ASP A 181 -5.83 -19.50 17.07
N ALA A 182 -5.79 -19.86 15.79
CA ALA A 182 -6.02 -21.22 15.32
C ALA A 182 -4.82 -22.14 15.62
N ALA A 183 -3.60 -21.67 15.34
CA ALA A 183 -2.38 -22.44 15.56
C ALA A 183 -2.13 -22.75 17.05
N GLU A 184 -2.47 -21.84 17.96
CA GLU A 184 -2.40 -22.07 19.42
C GLU A 184 -3.33 -23.21 19.88
N LYS A 185 -4.37 -23.52 19.10
CA LYS A 185 -5.29 -24.65 19.34
C LYS A 185 -4.88 -25.91 18.57
N GLY A 186 -3.74 -25.88 17.87
CA GLY A 186 -3.23 -26.97 17.05
C GLY A 186 -3.80 -27.05 15.64
N ASP A 187 -4.55 -26.04 15.19
CA ASP A 187 -5.09 -25.97 13.82
C ASP A 187 -4.22 -25.03 12.95
N PHE A 188 -3.48 -25.61 12.01
CA PHE A 188 -2.59 -24.87 11.10
C PHE A 188 -3.23 -24.56 9.73
N SER A 189 -4.50 -24.93 9.52
CA SER A 189 -5.16 -24.74 8.21
C SER A 189 -5.17 -23.28 7.77
N VAL A 190 -5.41 -22.34 8.70
CA VAL A 190 -5.40 -20.91 8.40
C VAL A 190 -4.00 -20.42 8.01
N VAL A 191 -2.93 -20.95 8.64
CA VAL A 191 -1.55 -20.63 8.27
C VAL A 191 -1.27 -21.08 6.84
N ASP A 192 -1.68 -22.31 6.50
CA ASP A 192 -1.50 -22.87 5.16
C ASP A 192 -2.25 -22.08 4.09
N ASP A 193 -3.50 -21.67 4.37
CA ASP A 193 -4.29 -20.78 3.49
C ASP A 193 -3.58 -19.44 3.26
N LEU A 194 -3.14 -18.78 4.34
CA LEU A 194 -2.47 -17.48 4.25
C LEU A 194 -1.11 -17.58 3.56
N TYR A 195 -0.40 -18.70 3.74
CA TYR A 195 0.85 -18.96 3.04
C TYR A 195 0.62 -19.10 1.54
N LYS A 196 -0.42 -19.83 1.11
CA LYS A 196 -0.77 -20.00 -0.30
C LYS A 196 -1.09 -18.65 -0.97
N ILE A 197 -1.91 -17.80 -0.35
CA ILE A 197 -2.20 -16.47 -0.92
C ILE A 197 -0.97 -15.56 -0.94
N ALA A 198 -0.06 -15.67 0.03
CA ALA A 198 1.13 -14.83 0.10
C ALA A 198 2.15 -15.16 -1.01
N GLN A 199 2.15 -16.40 -1.52
CA GLN A 199 3.02 -16.79 -2.62
C GLN A 199 2.61 -16.15 -3.95
N ASN A 200 1.30 -16.00 -4.20
CA ASN A 200 0.78 -15.37 -5.42
C ASN A 200 -0.39 -14.42 -5.08
N PRO A 201 -0.12 -13.24 -4.50
CA PRO A 201 -1.16 -12.36 -3.96
C PRO A 201 -2.03 -11.68 -5.03
N PHE A 202 -1.67 -11.82 -6.31
CA PHE A 202 -2.38 -11.26 -7.46
C PHE A 202 -3.37 -12.23 -8.11
N ASP A 203 -3.23 -13.52 -7.81
CA ASP A 203 -4.06 -14.59 -8.38
C ASP A 203 -5.50 -14.54 -7.83
N GLU A 204 -6.37 -15.28 -8.50
CA GLU A 204 -7.78 -15.44 -8.14
C GLU A 204 -7.98 -16.81 -7.47
N TYR A 205 -8.34 -16.82 -6.18
CA TYR A 205 -8.63 -18.05 -5.43
C TYR A 205 -10.08 -18.02 -4.90
N PRO A 206 -11.03 -18.70 -5.57
CA PRO A 206 -12.44 -18.71 -5.15
C PRO A 206 -12.65 -19.21 -3.71
N GLU A 207 -11.82 -20.13 -3.24
CA GLU A 207 -11.86 -20.63 -1.86
C GLU A 207 -11.44 -19.58 -0.81
N PHE A 208 -10.77 -18.50 -1.23
CA PHE A 208 -10.18 -17.49 -0.36
C PHE A 208 -10.82 -16.11 -0.52
N GLU A 209 -12.01 -15.99 -1.14
CA GLU A 209 -12.71 -14.70 -1.30
C GLU A 209 -12.90 -13.94 0.01
N ARG A 210 -13.07 -14.66 1.14
CA ARG A 210 -13.19 -14.04 2.46
C ARG A 210 -11.99 -13.15 2.82
N TRP A 211 -10.81 -13.41 2.25
CA TRP A 211 -9.58 -12.67 2.49
C TRP A 211 -9.38 -11.49 1.53
N ALA A 212 -10.16 -11.38 0.46
CA ALA A 212 -10.04 -10.27 -0.50
C ALA A 212 -10.78 -8.99 -0.07
N GLY A 213 -11.66 -9.11 0.93
CA GLY A 213 -12.50 -8.01 1.40
C GLY A 213 -11.79 -6.95 2.25
N ALA A 214 -12.54 -5.89 2.56
CA ALA A 214 -12.14 -4.93 3.57
C ALA A 214 -12.00 -5.62 4.94
N THR A 215 -11.13 -5.08 5.79
CA THR A 215 -11.01 -5.59 7.17
C THR A 215 -12.35 -5.46 7.88
N PRO A 216 -12.89 -6.54 8.49
CA PRO A 216 -14.16 -6.48 9.19
C PRO A 216 -14.12 -5.40 10.28
N GLN A 217 -15.23 -4.68 10.48
CA GLN A 217 -15.27 -3.52 11.38
C GLN A 217 -14.78 -3.82 12.80
N ALA A 218 -15.04 -5.04 13.30
CA ALA A 218 -14.60 -5.50 14.61
C ALA A 218 -13.06 -5.64 14.76
N PHE A 219 -12.34 -5.65 13.65
CA PHE A 219 -10.90 -5.87 13.59
C PHE A 219 -10.11 -4.69 13.01
N LYS A 220 -10.78 -3.66 12.50
CA LYS A 220 -10.11 -2.47 11.96
C LYS A 220 -9.19 -1.85 13.01
N ASN A 221 -7.98 -1.47 12.59
CA ASN A 221 -6.94 -0.87 13.44
C ASN A 221 -6.42 -1.77 14.58
N LYS A 222 -6.67 -3.10 14.55
CA LYS A 222 -6.00 -4.01 15.47
C LYS A 222 -4.48 -3.99 15.21
N ARG A 223 -3.73 -3.56 16.21
CA ARG A 223 -2.27 -3.63 16.21
C ARG A 223 -1.86 -4.99 16.74
N LEU A 224 -0.95 -5.67 16.04
CA LEU A 224 -0.31 -6.87 16.58
C LEU A 224 0.55 -6.46 17.77
N SER A 225 0.32 -7.07 18.93
CA SER A 225 1.16 -6.87 20.10
C SER A 225 2.40 -7.73 19.97
N CYS A 226 3.58 -7.12 19.97
CA CYS A 226 4.82 -7.83 20.26
C CYS A 226 4.93 -7.98 21.78
N SER A 227 4.13 -8.86 22.37
CA SER A 227 4.27 -9.26 23.77
C SER A 227 4.21 -10.78 23.85
N SER A 228 5.38 -11.40 23.82
CA SER A 228 5.70 -12.62 24.53
C SER A 228 6.74 -12.27 25.58
#